data_AF-A0A383BPW7-F1
#
_entry.id   AF-A0A383BPW7-F1
#
_cell.length_a   1.000
_cell.length_b   1.000
_cell.length_c   1.000
_cell.angle_alpha   90.00
_cell.angle_beta   90.00
_cell.angle_gamma   90.00
#
_symmetry.space_group_name_H-M   'P 1'
#
loop_
_entity.id
_entity.type
_entity.pdbx_description
1 polymer ?
#
loop_
_entity_poly.entity_id
_entity_poly.type
_entity_poly.pdbx_seq_one_letter_code
_entity_poly.pdbx_strand_id
1 'polypeptide(L)' 'MKQDEKKYMYGIYKRFRKKYPTLKFDEFIRELERDDFDEERFHRRLQYGKFSKWI' A
#
# COMPACT_ATOMS: atom_id res chain seq x y z
N MET A 1 -11.03 -5.39 -7.74
CA MET A 1 -10.10 -6.54 -7.87
C MET A 1 -10.80 -7.89 -7.82
N LYS A 2 -10.41 -8.83 -8.69
CA LYS A 2 -10.74 -10.26 -8.60
C LYS A 2 -9.98 -10.94 -7.45
N GLN A 3 -10.40 -12.14 -7.06
CA GLN A 3 -9.81 -12.86 -5.93
C GLN A 3 -8.32 -13.20 -6.14
N ASP A 4 -7.93 -13.57 -7.37
CA ASP A 4 -6.55 -13.87 -7.73
C ASP A 4 -5.63 -12.64 -7.63
N GLU A 5 -6.12 -11.49 -8.07
CA GLU A 5 -5.40 -10.22 -7.94
C GLU A 5 -5.18 -9.88 -6.47
N LYS A 6 -6.17 -10.11 -5.61
CA LYS A 6 -6.05 -9.86 -4.16
C LYS A 6 -4.95 -10.71 -3.53
N LYS A 7 -4.86 -11.97 -3.94
CA LYS A 7 -3.79 -12.88 -3.48
C LYS A 7 -2.41 -12.42 -3.97
N TYR A 8 -2.31 -11.99 -5.22
CA TYR A 8 -1.08 -11.46 -5.79
C TYR A 8 -0.61 -10.20 -5.04
N MET A 9 -1.49 -9.21 -4.89
CA MET A 9 -1.19 -7.97 -4.16
C MET A 9 -0.85 -8.23 -2.70
N TYR A 10 -1.50 -9.20 -2.05
CA TYR A 10 -1.14 -9.61 -0.69
C TYR A 10 0.28 -10.16 -0.60
N GLY A 11 0.74 -10.88 -1.64
CA GLY A 11 2.12 -11.34 -1.77
C GLY A 11 3.12 -10.18 -1.83
N ILE A 12 2.81 -9.13 -2.59
CA ILE A 12 3.61 -7.90 -2.67
C ILE A 12 3.60 -7.18 -1.31
N TYR A 13 2.41 -6.94 -0.75
CA TYR A 13 2.23 -6.30 0.55
C TYR A 13 3.07 -6.94 1.66
N LYS A 14 3.16 -8.28 1.71
CA LYS A 14 4.01 -8.97 2.70
C LYS A 14 5.47 -8.51 2.68
N ARG A 15 6.01 -8.17 1.51
CA ARG A 15 7.38 -7.64 1.37
C ARG A 15 7.48 -6.23 1.93
N PHE A 16 6.50 -5.37 1.63
CA PHE A 16 6.43 -4.02 2.16
C PHE A 16 6.25 -4.02 3.68
N ARG A 17 5.37 -4.86 4.22
CA ARG A 17 5.12 -4.98 5.66
C ARG A 17 6.37 -5.35 6.47
N LYS A 18 7.30 -6.13 5.89
CA LYS A 18 8.58 -6.44 6.55
C LYS A 18 9.41 -5.18 6.81
N LYS A 19 9.39 -4.22 5.90
CA LYS A 19 10.11 -2.95 6.02
C LYS A 19 9.28 -1.86 6.71
N TYR A 20 7.97 -1.89 6.54
CA TYR A 20 7.01 -0.91 7.04
C TYR A 20 5.92 -1.63 7.84
N PRO A 21 6.18 -2.03 9.09
CA PRO A 21 5.26 -2.86 9.87
C PRO A 21 3.93 -2.18 10.22
N THR A 22 3.88 -0.84 10.13
CA THR A 22 2.68 -0.04 10.36
C THR A 22 1.76 0.06 9.14
N LEU A 23 2.24 -0.32 7.94
CA LEU A 23 1.42 -0.32 6.72
C LEU A 23 0.34 -1.40 6.83
N LYS A 24 -0.93 -1.01 6.67
CA LYS A 24 -2.04 -1.96 6.57
C LYS A 24 -2.29 -2.34 5.11
N PHE A 25 -2.82 -3.55 4.91
CA PHE A 25 -3.12 -4.04 3.56
C PHE A 25 -4.17 -3.17 2.85
N ASP A 26 -5.20 -2.73 3.56
CA ASP A 26 -6.24 -1.88 2.96
C ASP A 26 -5.70 -0.50 2.56
N GLU A 27 -4.75 0.06 3.32
CA GLU A 27 -4.07 1.31 2.96
C GLU A 27 -3.18 1.12 1.72
N PHE A 28 -2.46 -0.01 1.65
CA PHE A 28 -1.64 -0.39 0.50
C PHE A 28 -2.47 -0.53 -0.79
N ILE A 29 -3.59 -1.25 -0.72
CA ILE A 29 -4.48 -1.44 -1.88
C ILE A 29 -5.13 -0.13 -2.28
N ARG A 30 -5.66 0.63 -1.32
CA ARG A 30 -6.29 1.93 -1.61
C ARG A 30 -5.36 2.88 -2.33
N GLU A 31 -4.08 2.92 -1.96
CA GLU A 31 -3.11 3.78 -2.64
C GLU A 31 -2.84 3.31 -4.07
N LEU A 32 -2.67 2.00 -4.29
CA LEU A 32 -2.42 1.43 -5.61
C LEU A 32 -3.63 1.52 -6.56
N GLU A 33 -4.85 1.55 -6.00
CA GLU A 33 -6.09 1.75 -6.76
C GLU A 33 -6.43 3.24 -6.98
N ARG A 34 -5.58 4.20 -6.56
CA ARG A 34 -5.81 5.62 -6.85
C ARG A 34 -5.60 5.91 -8.33
N ASP A 35 -6.51 6.67 -8.92
CA ASP A 35 -6.36 7.19 -10.28
C ASP A 35 -5.11 8.08 -10.44
N ASP A 36 -4.71 8.78 -9.36
CA ASP A 36 -3.52 9.63 -9.27
C ASP A 36 -2.32 8.92 -8.64
N PHE A 37 -2.22 7.58 -8.77
CA PHE A 37 -1.12 6.84 -8.18
C PHE A 37 0.24 7.37 -8.66
N ASP A 38 1.06 7.75 -7.69
CA ASP A 38 2.43 8.23 -7.89
C ASP A 38 3.38 7.43 -7.00
N GLU A 39 4.33 6.75 -7.65
CA GLU A 39 5.26 5.84 -6.98
C GLU A 39 6.14 6.57 -5.96
N GLU A 40 6.69 7.74 -6.32
CA GLU A 40 7.54 8.51 -5.39
C GLU A 40 6.77 8.93 -4.14
N ARG A 41 5.54 9.42 -4.33
CA ARG A 41 4.64 9.83 -3.25
C ARG A 41 4.28 8.65 -2.36
N PHE A 42 4.01 7.50 -2.95
CA PHE A 42 3.77 6.27 -2.19
C PHE A 42 4.99 5.87 -1.35
N HIS A 43 6.19 5.87 -1.94
CA HIS A 43 7.43 5.59 -1.23
C HIS A 43 7.72 6.56 -0.09
N ARG A 44 7.44 7.85 -0.28
CA ARG A 44 7.53 8.84 0.81
C ARG A 44 6.53 8.52 1.92
N ARG A 45 5.27 8.21 1.60
CA ARG A 45 4.23 7.88 2.60
C ARG A 45 4.56 6.64 3.42
N LEU A 46 5.18 5.63 2.81
CA LEU A 46 5.66 4.44 3.50
C LEU A 46 6.62 4.75 4.66
N GLN A 47 7.46 5.78 4.52
CA GLN A 47 8.42 6.17 5.55
C GLN A 47 7.77 6.79 6.79
N TYR A 48 6.65 7.52 6.63
CA TYR A 48 5.98 8.20 7.73
C TYR A 48 4.92 7.34 8.44
N GLY A 49 4.50 6.24 7.81
CA GLY A 49 3.63 5.23 8.42
C GLY A 49 2.21 5.71 8.80
N LYS A 50 1.78 6.88 8.31
CA LYS A 50 0.47 7.49 8.61
C LYS A 50 -0.30 7.75 7.32
N PHE A 51 -0.73 6.69 6.64
CA PHE A 51 -1.56 6.81 5.43
C PHE A 51 -2.92 7.41 5.75
N SER A 52 -3.54 6.99 6.87
CA SER A 52 -4.78 7.56 7.44
C SER A 52 -4.78 9.06 7.75
N LYS A 53 -3.65 9.78 7.71
CA LYS A 53 -3.63 11.24 7.90
C LYS A 53 -3.79 12.05 6.60
N TRP A 54 -3.79 11.38 5.46
CA TRP A 54 -3.77 12.03 4.14
C TRP A 54 -4.88 11.51 3.20
N ILE A 55 -5.79 10.71 3.73
CA ILE A 55 -7.07 10.29 3.13
C ILE A 55 -8.16 11.11 3.82
#